data_AF-A0A975GER3-F1
#
_entry.id   AF-A0A975GER3-F1
#
_cell.length_a   1.000
_cell.length_b   1.000
_cell.length_c   1.000
_cell.angle_alpha   90.00
_cell.angle_beta   90.00
_cell.angle_gamma   90.00
#
_symmetry.space_group_name_H-M   'P 1'
#
loop_
_entity.id
_entity.type
_entity.pdbx_description
1 polymer ?
#
loop_
_entity_poly.entity_id
_entity_poly.type
_entity_poly.pdbx_seq_one_letter_code
_entity_poly.pdbx_strand_id
1 'polypeptide(L)'
;MVKLKIGQSVKVKKGILCPDDPEFDICGWQGRISEINEETVGITWDSVTLHEMPELYIEKSEDDGLDWTTIYLSFDDVESAEPRDSKSDVDKIQDSLEDRFMWTGMGEEGKRIQTVVNSAKSNSEIDILDAWEKHLKEYLKFPFEAFVDEFQSRGPINQGDKLKIHDIEMSDDLYGIIVKCRKGRKQYHFPLVDLAAIDKKSDNARNIKDYRTWFSNR
;
A
#
# COMPACT_ATOMS: atom_id res chain seq x y z
N MET A 1 8.70 33.11 27.29
CA MET A 1 8.28 32.01 26.40
C MET A 1 8.18 32.53 24.99
N VAL A 2 8.85 31.87 24.04
CA VAL A 2 8.61 32.11 22.61
C VAL A 2 7.19 31.65 22.35
N LYS A 3 6.31 32.56 21.91
CA LYS A 3 4.93 32.21 21.60
C LYS A 3 4.92 31.47 20.27
N LEU A 4 4.77 30.14 20.32
CA LEU A 4 4.62 29.31 19.13
C LEU A 4 3.39 29.71 18.32
N LYS A 5 3.45 29.51 17.00
CA LYS A 5 2.37 29.89 16.07
C LYS A 5 2.18 28.80 15.02
N ILE A 6 0.94 28.61 14.58
CA ILE A 6 0.61 27.76 13.43
C ILE A 6 1.43 28.22 12.21
N GLY A 7 2.00 27.25 11.49
CA GLY A 7 2.86 27.45 10.33
C GLY A 7 4.33 27.72 10.66
N GLN A 8 4.69 27.89 11.93
CA GLN A 8 6.09 28.04 12.34
C GLN A 8 6.82 26.70 12.19
N SER A 9 8.04 26.75 11.65
CA SER A 9 8.93 25.60 11.62
C SER A 9 9.57 25.36 12.98
N VAL A 10 9.53 24.10 13.41
CA VAL A 10 10.08 23.64 14.68
C VAL A 10 10.85 22.35 14.47
N LYS A 11 11.88 22.15 15.29
CA LYS A 11 12.71 20.96 15.32
C LYS A 11 12.60 20.30 16.68
N VAL A 12 12.54 18.98 16.69
CA VAL A 12 12.53 18.17 17.90
C VAL A 12 13.89 18.22 18.58
N LYS A 13 13.90 18.45 19.89
CA LYS A 13 15.11 18.54 20.71
C LYS A 13 15.80 17.18 20.85
N LYS A 14 17.04 17.23 21.34
CA LYS A 14 17.85 16.03 21.55
C LYS A 14 17.28 15.13 22.65
N GLY A 15 17.23 13.82 22.36
CA GLY A 15 16.83 12.79 23.32
C GLY A 15 15.33 12.58 23.45
N ILE A 16 14.54 13.19 22.56
CA ILE A 16 13.09 12.98 22.48
C ILE A 16 12.83 11.77 21.59
N LEU A 17 12.13 10.79 22.14
CA LEU A 17 11.64 9.61 21.44
C LEU A 17 10.22 9.85 20.95
N CYS A 18 9.77 9.06 19.98
CA CYS A 18 8.38 9.11 19.56
C CYS A 18 7.46 8.73 20.75
N PRO A 19 6.43 9.54 21.07
CA PRO A 19 5.52 9.25 22.16
C PRO A 19 4.66 8.00 21.91
N ASP A 20 4.35 7.70 20.64
CA ASP A 20 3.52 6.57 20.25
C ASP A 20 4.33 5.26 20.12
N ASP A 21 5.60 5.35 19.72
CA ASP A 21 6.54 4.23 19.71
C ASP A 21 7.94 4.65 20.21
N PRO A 22 8.26 4.41 21.50
CA PRO A 22 9.54 4.77 22.09
C PRO A 22 10.77 4.06 21.49
N GLU A 23 10.61 3.09 20.58
CA GLU A 23 11.74 2.50 19.84
C GLU A 23 12.35 3.46 18.82
N PHE A 24 11.61 4.51 18.42
CA PHE A 24 12.07 5.48 17.43
C PHE A 24 12.57 6.77 18.05
N ASP A 25 13.82 7.11 17.72
CA ASP A 25 14.43 8.41 18.03
C ASP A 25 14.03 9.42 16.95
N ILE A 26 13.24 10.42 17.36
CA ILE A 26 12.78 11.52 16.49
C ILE A 26 13.60 12.80 16.74
N CYS A 27 14.71 12.70 17.47
CA CYS A 27 15.65 13.81 17.67
C CYS A 27 16.04 14.46 16.34
N GLY A 28 15.88 15.78 16.26
CA GLY A 28 16.29 16.54 15.09
C GLY A 28 15.31 16.48 13.92
N TRP A 29 14.23 15.70 14.01
CA TRP A 29 13.14 15.76 13.04
C TRP A 29 12.52 17.15 13.05
N GLN A 30 12.08 17.61 11.89
CA GLN A 30 11.58 18.97 11.73
C GLN A 30 10.26 18.96 10.97
N GLY A 31 9.41 19.91 11.32
CA GLY A 31 8.14 20.10 10.65
C GLY A 31 7.59 21.49 10.86
N ARG A 32 6.32 21.65 10.53
CA ARG A 32 5.57 22.89 10.76
C ARG A 32 4.45 22.62 11.74
N ILE A 33 4.24 23.56 12.65
CA ILE A 33 3.11 23.51 13.58
C ILE A 33 1.81 23.56 12.77
N SER A 34 1.04 22.48 12.79
CA SER A 34 -0.28 22.37 12.19
C SER A 34 -1.38 22.71 13.19
N GLU A 35 -1.15 22.40 14.47
CA GLU A 35 -2.12 22.57 15.56
C GLU A 35 -1.45 23.00 16.87
N ILE A 36 -2.16 23.76 17.71
CA ILE A 36 -1.71 24.15 19.04
C ILE A 36 -2.83 23.85 20.03
N ASN A 37 -2.54 22.97 20.99
CA ASN A 37 -3.41 22.58 22.09
C ASN A 37 -2.95 23.23 23.41
N GLU A 38 -3.59 22.88 24.52
CA GLU A 38 -3.26 23.46 25.84
C GLU A 38 -1.83 23.16 26.29
N GLU A 39 -1.34 21.94 26.01
CA GLU A 39 -0.02 21.46 26.48
C GLU A 39 0.89 20.94 25.35
N THR A 40 0.36 20.76 24.13
CA THR A 40 1.08 20.16 23.01
C THR A 40 0.95 20.96 21.71
N VAL A 41 1.86 20.70 20.79
CA VAL A 41 1.80 21.16 19.40
C VAL A 41 1.71 19.96 18.46
N GLY A 42 0.76 20.02 17.52
CA GLY A 42 0.73 19.15 16.36
C GLY A 42 1.73 19.64 15.33
N ILE A 43 2.59 18.75 14.84
CA ILE A 43 3.65 19.04 13.89
C ILE A 43 3.45 18.13 12.69
N THR A 44 3.20 18.72 11.52
CA THR A 44 3.28 17.98 10.26
C THR A 44 4.72 18.02 9.77
N TRP A 45 5.29 16.85 9.48
CA TRP A 45 6.69 16.72 9.09
C TRP A 45 7.00 17.44 7.77
N ASP A 46 8.19 18.03 7.68
CA ASP A 46 8.67 18.62 6.45
C ASP A 46 9.20 17.54 5.48
N SER A 47 9.32 17.88 4.20
CA SER A 47 9.74 16.96 3.14
C SER A 47 11.09 16.31 3.40
N VAL A 48 12.01 17.01 4.08
CA VAL A 48 13.33 16.46 4.42
C VAL A 48 13.19 15.37 5.48
N THR A 49 12.39 15.62 6.52
CA THR A 49 12.11 14.62 7.55
C THR A 49 11.38 13.42 6.97
N LEU A 50 10.38 13.64 6.13
CA LEU A 50 9.66 12.55 5.46
C LEU A 50 10.59 11.73 4.55
N HIS A 51 11.50 12.38 3.82
CA HIS A 51 12.44 11.69 2.94
C HIS A 51 13.48 10.87 3.71
N GLU A 52 13.93 11.35 4.87
CA GLU A 52 14.90 10.67 5.74
C GLU A 52 14.25 9.71 6.75
N MET A 53 12.91 9.69 6.80
CA MET A 53 12.14 8.87 7.73
C MET A 53 12.47 7.39 7.53
N PRO A 54 12.79 6.64 8.60
CA PRO A 54 13.00 5.21 8.50
C PRO A 54 11.74 4.52 7.96
N GLU A 55 11.88 3.67 6.94
CA GLU A 55 10.74 2.93 6.35
C GLU A 55 10.01 2.09 7.41
N LEU A 56 10.75 1.51 8.36
CA LEU A 56 10.18 0.75 9.48
C LEU A 56 9.23 1.59 10.35
N TYR A 57 9.44 2.91 10.45
CA TYR A 57 8.52 3.80 11.18
C TYR A 57 7.19 3.88 10.44
N ILE A 58 7.23 4.11 9.13
CA ILE A 58 6.04 4.18 8.27
C ILE A 58 5.28 2.85 8.31
N GLU A 59 5.98 1.72 8.10
CA GLU A 59 5.38 0.39 8.13
C GLU A 59 4.65 0.09 9.45
N LYS A 60 5.28 0.42 10.58
CA LYS A 60 4.65 0.23 11.89
C LYS A 60 3.46 1.17 12.10
N SER A 61 3.58 2.44 11.69
CA SER A 61 2.47 3.38 11.75
C SER A 61 1.27 2.89 10.93
N GLU A 62 1.49 2.37 9.72
CA GLU A 62 0.44 1.76 8.89
C GLU A 62 -0.16 0.50 9.55
N ASP A 63 0.67 -0.37 10.10
CA ASP A 63 0.23 -1.59 10.81
C ASP A 63 -0.61 -1.24 12.08
N ASP A 64 -0.28 -0.14 12.76
CA ASP A 64 -0.97 0.34 13.97
C ASP A 64 -2.14 1.30 13.68
N GLY A 65 -2.34 1.70 12.42
CA GLY A 65 -3.37 2.66 12.00
C GLY A 65 -3.12 4.10 12.47
N LEU A 66 -1.84 4.47 12.62
CA LEU A 66 -1.37 5.79 13.04
C LEU A 66 -0.95 6.64 11.83
N ASP A 67 -1.13 7.95 11.93
CA ASP A 67 -0.66 8.91 10.94
C ASP A 67 0.85 9.16 11.11
N TRP A 68 1.68 8.62 10.23
CA TRP A 68 3.14 8.83 10.25
C TRP A 68 3.54 10.25 9.82
N THR A 69 2.62 11.05 9.25
CA THR A 69 2.91 12.40 8.74
C THR A 69 2.87 13.49 9.80
N THR A 70 2.22 13.23 10.94
CA THR A 70 1.97 14.20 11.99
C THR A 70 2.31 13.62 13.36
N ILE A 71 2.83 14.45 14.27
CA ILE A 71 3.05 14.07 15.66
C ILE A 71 2.56 15.16 16.62
N TYR A 72 2.24 14.78 17.86
CA TYR A 72 1.94 15.72 18.93
C TYR A 72 3.01 15.66 20.01
N LEU A 73 3.68 16.80 20.28
CA LEU A 73 4.77 16.89 21.26
C LEU A 73 4.53 18.02 22.26
N SER A 74 5.15 17.93 23.44
CA SER A 74 5.15 19.03 24.41
C SER A 74 5.84 20.28 23.84
N PHE A 75 5.39 21.46 24.28
CA PHE A 75 6.07 22.72 24.01
C PHE A 75 7.56 22.69 24.40
N ASP A 76 7.90 21.92 25.43
CA ASP A 76 9.26 21.82 25.95
C ASP A 76 10.15 20.87 25.13
N ASP A 77 9.59 20.06 24.24
CA ASP A 77 10.31 19.07 23.43
C ASP A 77 10.75 19.64 22.07
N VAL A 78 10.33 20.86 21.75
CA VAL A 78 10.61 21.49 20.46
C VAL A 78 11.36 22.82 20.60
N GLU A 79 12.11 23.15 19.56
CA GLU A 79 12.77 24.45 19.41
C GLU A 79 12.46 25.06 18.03
N SER A 80 12.51 26.39 17.93
CA SER A 80 12.30 27.07 16.65
C SER A 80 13.36 26.68 15.64
N ALA A 81 12.97 26.51 14.39
CA ALA A 81 13.87 26.22 13.29
C ALA A 81 13.52 27.03 12.04
N GLU A 82 14.47 27.14 11.12
CA GLU A 82 14.22 27.74 9.81
C GLU A 82 13.48 26.73 8.91
N PRO A 83 12.51 27.17 8.10
CA PRO A 83 11.84 26.31 7.13
C PRO A 83 12.84 25.79 6.09
N ARG A 84 12.74 24.49 5.75
CA ARG A 84 13.65 23.81 4.80
C ARG A 84 13.03 23.59 3.42
N ASP A 85 11.73 23.81 3.29
CA ASP A 85 10.97 23.41 2.10
C ASP A 85 9.73 24.28 1.87
N SER A 86 8.84 23.82 0.97
CA SER A 86 7.50 24.35 0.77
C SER A 86 6.44 23.27 1.00
N LYS A 87 5.17 23.67 1.14
CA LYS A 87 4.05 22.73 1.20
C LYS A 87 4.00 21.80 -0.04
N SER A 88 4.29 22.34 -1.21
CA SER A 88 4.32 21.53 -2.44
C SER A 88 5.40 20.45 -2.44
N ASP A 89 6.48 20.65 -1.69
CA ASP A 89 7.53 19.63 -1.56
C ASP A 89 7.09 18.54 -0.58
N VAL A 90 6.41 18.93 0.51
CA VAL A 90 5.78 17.99 1.46
C VAL A 90 4.77 17.10 0.75
N ASP A 91 3.80 17.71 0.05
CA ASP A 91 2.72 16.99 -0.63
C ASP A 91 3.30 15.93 -1.61
N LYS A 92 4.35 16.28 -2.39
CA LYS A 92 5.00 15.34 -3.31
C LYS A 92 5.67 14.16 -2.63
N ILE A 93 6.31 14.38 -1.48
CA ILE A 93 6.98 13.30 -0.73
C ILE A 93 5.92 12.43 -0.03
N GLN A 94 4.85 13.03 0.50
CA GLN A 94 3.72 12.29 1.07
C GLN A 94 3.07 11.39 0.02
N ASP A 95 2.65 11.94 -1.13
CA ASP A 95 2.07 11.16 -2.24
C ASP A 95 3.00 9.99 -2.62
N SER A 96 4.30 10.25 -2.73
CA SER A 96 5.28 9.22 -3.07
C SER A 96 5.46 8.14 -1.99
N LEU A 97 5.31 8.47 -0.72
CA LEU A 97 5.42 7.50 0.38
C LEU A 97 4.11 6.73 0.55
N GLU A 98 2.96 7.40 0.47
CA GLU A 98 1.64 6.77 0.45
C GLU A 98 1.58 5.70 -0.64
N ASP A 99 1.95 6.01 -1.89
CA ASP A 99 1.98 5.01 -2.97
C ASP A 99 2.88 3.79 -2.65
N ARG A 100 3.99 4.01 -1.94
CA ARG A 100 4.98 2.98 -1.62
C ARG A 100 4.60 2.09 -0.43
N PHE A 101 3.73 2.57 0.46
CA PHE A 101 3.35 1.91 1.71
C PHE A 101 1.85 1.63 1.85
N MET A 102 1.02 2.10 0.92
CA MET A 102 -0.45 2.00 0.91
C MET A 102 -1.00 0.64 1.33
N TRP A 103 -0.37 -0.45 0.89
CA TRP A 103 -0.86 -1.79 1.16
C TRP A 103 -0.29 -2.38 2.44
N THR A 104 0.79 -1.83 3.00
CA THR A 104 1.54 -2.47 4.09
C THR A 104 0.73 -2.66 5.36
N GLY A 105 -0.18 -1.73 5.70
CA GLY A 105 -1.09 -1.83 6.85
C GLY A 105 -2.15 -2.95 6.77
N MET A 106 -2.25 -3.67 5.64
CA MET A 106 -3.08 -4.88 5.52
C MET A 106 -2.35 -6.15 6.01
N GLY A 107 -1.26 -6.00 6.75
CA GLY A 107 -0.42 -7.08 7.26
C GLY A 107 0.31 -7.84 6.15
N GLU A 108 0.58 -9.13 6.37
CA GLU A 108 1.40 -9.95 5.45
C GLU A 108 0.84 -10.05 4.01
N GLU A 109 -0.48 -9.99 3.84
CA GLU A 109 -1.11 -9.93 2.51
C GLU A 109 -0.82 -8.60 1.81
N GLY A 110 -1.00 -7.51 2.54
CA GLY A 110 -0.63 -6.17 2.12
C GLY A 110 0.82 -6.03 1.69
N LYS A 111 1.76 -6.53 2.49
CA LYS A 111 3.20 -6.51 2.18
C LYS A 111 3.53 -7.27 0.90
N ARG A 112 2.85 -8.39 0.62
CA ARG A 112 3.00 -9.12 -0.66
C ARG A 112 2.44 -8.33 -1.83
N ILE A 113 1.27 -7.70 -1.67
CA ILE A 113 0.68 -6.83 -2.69
C ILE A 113 1.60 -5.66 -3.00
N GLN A 114 2.09 -4.95 -1.97
CA GLN A 114 3.00 -3.82 -2.11
C GLN A 114 4.28 -4.21 -2.85
N THR A 115 4.82 -5.41 -2.59
CA THR A 115 6.00 -5.93 -3.29
C THR A 115 5.77 -6.01 -4.80
N VAL A 116 4.59 -6.44 -5.24
CA VAL A 116 4.24 -6.50 -6.67
C VAL A 116 4.05 -5.10 -7.23
N VAL A 117 3.30 -4.24 -6.54
CA VAL A 117 3.05 -2.84 -6.94
C VAL A 117 4.36 -2.07 -7.11
N ASN A 118 5.27 -2.15 -6.14
CA ASN A 118 6.58 -1.48 -6.17
C ASN A 118 7.54 -2.06 -7.23
N SER A 119 7.22 -3.22 -7.81
CA SER A 119 8.00 -3.80 -8.91
C SER A 119 7.61 -3.25 -10.30
N ALA A 120 6.54 -2.45 -10.37
CA ALA A 120 6.10 -1.76 -11.57
C ALA A 120 7.11 -0.71 -12.04
N LYS A 121 7.08 -0.38 -13.33
CA LYS A 121 7.96 0.66 -13.91
C LYS A 121 7.57 2.07 -13.44
N SER A 122 6.28 2.27 -13.17
CA SER A 122 5.71 3.50 -12.65
C SER A 122 4.43 3.18 -11.87
N ASN A 123 3.87 4.18 -11.17
CA ASN A 123 2.60 4.05 -10.45
C ASN A 123 1.38 4.15 -11.38
N SER A 124 1.56 4.07 -12.70
CA SER A 124 0.43 3.99 -13.62
C SER A 124 -0.24 2.63 -13.52
N GLU A 125 -1.58 2.61 -13.59
CA GLU A 125 -2.37 1.37 -13.46
C GLU A 125 -1.91 0.28 -14.45
N ILE A 126 -1.57 0.67 -15.68
CA ILE A 126 -1.09 -0.26 -16.71
C ILE A 126 0.26 -0.89 -16.36
N ASP A 127 1.21 -0.11 -15.83
CA ASP A 127 2.51 -0.66 -15.42
C ASP A 127 2.38 -1.56 -14.19
N ILE A 128 1.45 -1.26 -13.28
CA ILE A 128 1.15 -2.12 -12.12
C ILE A 128 0.45 -3.41 -12.58
N LEU A 129 -0.47 -3.33 -13.54
CA LEU A 129 -1.13 -4.51 -14.11
C LEU A 129 -0.13 -5.42 -14.86
N ASP A 130 0.83 -4.83 -15.59
CA ASP A 130 1.95 -5.53 -16.21
C ASP A 130 2.82 -6.26 -15.15
N ALA A 131 3.09 -5.61 -14.02
CA ALA A 131 3.83 -6.19 -12.91
C ALA A 131 3.07 -7.40 -12.31
N TRP A 132 1.76 -7.28 -12.12
CA TRP A 132 0.89 -8.39 -11.70
C TRP A 132 0.88 -9.54 -12.69
N GLU A 133 0.77 -9.26 -13.99
CA GLU A 133 0.78 -10.29 -15.03
C GLU A 133 2.11 -11.08 -14.98
N LYS A 134 3.23 -10.36 -14.90
CA LYS A 134 4.56 -10.96 -14.78
C LYS A 134 4.69 -11.82 -13.52
N HIS A 135 4.30 -11.27 -12.36
CA HIS A 135 4.34 -11.99 -11.08
C HIS A 135 3.51 -13.27 -11.15
N LEU A 136 2.27 -13.18 -11.60
CA LEU A 136 1.38 -14.35 -11.64
C LEU A 136 1.82 -15.40 -12.65
N LYS A 137 2.42 -15.02 -13.79
CA LYS A 137 3.04 -15.96 -14.73
C LYS A 137 4.22 -16.72 -14.11
N GLU A 138 4.97 -16.08 -13.21
CA GLU A 138 6.11 -16.69 -12.54
C GLU A 138 5.69 -17.63 -11.40
N TYR A 139 4.69 -17.23 -10.61
CA TYR A 139 4.36 -17.92 -9.35
C TYR A 139 3.15 -18.86 -9.42
N LEU A 140 2.23 -18.72 -10.39
CA LEU A 140 1.13 -19.65 -10.55
C LEU A 140 1.61 -20.97 -11.16
N LYS A 141 1.27 -22.07 -10.49
CA LYS A 141 1.59 -23.42 -10.96
C LYS A 141 0.49 -23.93 -11.89
N PHE A 142 0.75 -23.88 -13.20
CA PHE A 142 -0.19 -24.37 -14.22
C PHE A 142 0.06 -25.85 -14.60
N PRO A 143 -0.99 -26.59 -15.02
CA PRO A 143 -2.40 -26.22 -14.89
C PRO A 143 -2.90 -26.44 -13.45
N PHE A 144 -3.90 -25.67 -13.03
CA PHE A 144 -4.57 -25.84 -11.72
C PHE A 144 -6.09 -25.73 -11.84
N GLU A 145 -6.80 -26.13 -10.79
CA GLU A 145 -8.26 -26.00 -10.73
C GLU A 145 -8.67 -24.80 -9.86
N ALA A 146 -9.62 -24.04 -10.38
CA ALA A 146 -10.27 -22.93 -9.69
C ALA A 146 -11.79 -23.08 -9.82
N PHE A 147 -12.53 -22.33 -9.02
CA PHE A 147 -13.96 -22.16 -9.20
C PHE A 147 -14.31 -20.68 -9.38
N VAL A 148 -15.42 -20.43 -10.06
CA VAL A 148 -15.96 -19.08 -10.24
C VAL A 148 -16.58 -18.63 -8.93
N ASP A 149 -16.00 -17.61 -8.32
CA ASP A 149 -16.38 -17.13 -6.99
C ASP A 149 -17.42 -16.01 -7.11
N GLU A 150 -17.35 -15.20 -8.18
CA GLU A 150 -18.25 -14.06 -8.42
C GLU A 150 -19.47 -14.42 -9.28
N PHE A 151 -20.57 -13.70 -9.07
CA PHE A 151 -21.79 -13.86 -9.85
C PHE A 151 -21.59 -13.42 -11.31
N GLN A 152 -22.05 -14.25 -12.25
CA GLN A 152 -21.93 -13.99 -13.69
C GLN A 152 -23.32 -13.71 -14.27
N SER A 153 -23.49 -12.52 -14.87
CA SER A 153 -24.79 -12.09 -15.42
C SER A 153 -25.13 -12.72 -16.78
N ARG A 154 -24.12 -13.20 -17.51
CA ARG A 154 -24.26 -13.73 -18.88
C ARG A 154 -23.25 -14.84 -19.15
N GLY A 155 -23.57 -15.70 -20.11
CA GLY A 155 -22.64 -16.69 -20.66
C GLY A 155 -22.83 -18.10 -20.09
N PRO A 156 -22.01 -19.07 -20.56
CA PRO A 156 -22.13 -20.48 -20.19
C PRO A 156 -21.39 -20.86 -18.89
N ILE A 157 -20.73 -19.90 -18.27
CA ILE A 157 -19.98 -20.03 -17.01
C ILE A 157 -20.77 -19.29 -15.93
N ASN A 158 -21.02 -19.95 -14.82
CA ASN A 158 -21.77 -19.47 -13.68
C ASN A 158 -20.93 -19.57 -12.40
N GLN A 159 -21.33 -18.83 -11.38
CA GLN A 159 -20.78 -18.97 -10.03
C GLN A 159 -20.82 -20.43 -9.57
N GLY A 160 -19.74 -20.88 -8.94
CA GLY A 160 -19.54 -22.25 -8.47
C GLY A 160 -19.05 -23.23 -9.54
N ASP A 161 -18.99 -22.84 -10.82
CA ASP A 161 -18.41 -23.70 -11.85
C ASP A 161 -16.93 -23.92 -11.61
N LYS A 162 -16.47 -25.17 -11.79
CA LYS A 162 -15.04 -25.51 -11.77
C LYS A 162 -14.42 -25.33 -13.15
N LEU A 163 -13.30 -24.64 -13.17
CA LEU A 163 -12.50 -24.36 -14.36
C LEU A 163 -11.09 -24.91 -14.17
N LYS A 164 -10.56 -25.54 -15.21
CA LYS A 164 -9.13 -25.90 -15.27
C LYS A 164 -8.37 -24.78 -15.95
N ILE A 165 -7.51 -24.09 -15.22
CA ILE A 165 -6.71 -22.96 -15.69
C ILE A 165 -5.42 -23.49 -16.29
N HIS A 166 -5.07 -23.01 -17.48
CA HIS A 166 -3.96 -23.51 -18.27
C HIS A 166 -2.84 -22.50 -18.46
N ASP A 167 -3.18 -21.21 -18.57
CA ASP A 167 -2.22 -20.14 -18.82
C ASP A 167 -2.84 -18.76 -18.54
N ILE A 168 -2.01 -17.73 -18.48
CA ILE A 168 -2.42 -16.32 -18.57
C ILE A 168 -2.26 -15.86 -20.02
N GLU A 169 -3.32 -15.39 -20.65
CA GLU A 169 -3.29 -14.98 -22.06
C GLU A 169 -2.96 -13.50 -22.23
N MET A 170 -3.60 -12.63 -21.45
CA MET A 170 -3.45 -11.18 -21.57
C MET A 170 -3.89 -10.49 -20.28
N SER A 171 -3.52 -9.22 -20.16
CA SER A 171 -4.10 -8.22 -19.27
C SER A 171 -5.08 -7.33 -20.04
N ASP A 172 -6.12 -6.87 -19.36
CA ASP A 172 -7.13 -5.93 -19.85
C ASP A 172 -7.39 -4.90 -18.75
N ASP A 173 -7.48 -3.62 -19.11
CA ASP A 173 -7.62 -2.55 -18.12
C ASP A 173 -8.92 -2.67 -17.31
N LEU A 174 -10.01 -3.14 -17.93
CA LEU A 174 -11.33 -3.24 -17.31
C LEU A 174 -11.53 -4.58 -16.59
N TYR A 175 -11.10 -5.68 -17.21
CA TYR A 175 -11.35 -7.04 -16.71
C TYR A 175 -10.14 -7.65 -15.99
N GLY A 176 -9.01 -6.96 -15.99
CA GLY A 176 -7.76 -7.41 -15.40
C GLY A 176 -7.12 -8.55 -16.17
N ILE A 177 -6.42 -9.41 -15.45
CA ILE A 177 -5.73 -10.56 -16.01
C ILE A 177 -6.72 -11.60 -16.50
N ILE A 178 -6.63 -11.94 -17.77
CA ILE A 178 -7.46 -12.92 -18.46
C ILE A 178 -6.70 -14.24 -18.58
N VAL A 179 -7.30 -15.30 -18.04
CA VAL A 179 -6.74 -16.65 -18.09
C VAL A 179 -7.38 -17.53 -19.15
N LYS A 180 -6.57 -18.38 -19.76
CA LYS A 180 -7.03 -19.49 -20.59
C LYS A 180 -7.51 -20.62 -19.69
N CYS A 181 -8.77 -21.01 -19.82
CA CYS A 181 -9.34 -22.06 -19.00
C CYS A 181 -10.20 -23.06 -19.80
N ARG A 182 -10.53 -24.18 -19.16
CA ARG A 182 -11.46 -25.18 -19.70
C ARG A 182 -12.57 -25.52 -18.71
N LYS A 183 -13.79 -25.62 -19.23
CA LYS A 183 -14.94 -26.24 -18.57
C LYS A 183 -15.31 -27.49 -19.36
N GLY A 184 -14.97 -28.66 -18.83
CA GLY A 184 -15.05 -29.92 -19.56
C GLY A 184 -14.14 -29.91 -20.81
N ARG A 185 -14.73 -30.09 -22.00
CA ARG A 185 -13.98 -30.13 -23.28
C ARG A 185 -13.86 -28.77 -23.98
N LYS A 186 -14.58 -27.75 -23.52
CA LYS A 186 -14.61 -26.42 -24.15
C LYS A 186 -13.58 -25.50 -23.51
N GLN A 187 -12.91 -24.71 -24.34
CA GLN A 187 -11.97 -23.67 -23.93
C GLN A 187 -12.70 -22.33 -23.78
N TYR A 188 -12.26 -21.55 -22.81
CA TYR A 188 -12.76 -20.21 -22.51
C TYR A 188 -11.59 -19.29 -22.12
N HIS A 189 -11.86 -17.99 -22.15
CA HIS A 189 -11.03 -16.94 -21.58
C HIS A 189 -11.86 -16.30 -20.47
N PHE A 190 -11.29 -16.10 -19.29
CA PHE A 190 -12.06 -15.68 -18.13
C PHE A 190 -11.22 -14.77 -17.22
N PRO A 191 -11.80 -13.74 -16.59
CA PRO A 191 -11.09 -12.89 -15.63
C PRO A 191 -10.59 -13.70 -14.44
N LEU A 192 -9.31 -13.56 -14.10
CA LEU A 192 -8.73 -14.22 -12.93
C LEU A 192 -9.30 -13.66 -11.62
N VAL A 193 -9.71 -12.40 -11.63
CA VAL A 193 -10.28 -11.71 -10.45
C VAL A 193 -11.57 -12.38 -9.95
N ASP A 194 -12.30 -13.03 -10.85
CA ASP A 194 -13.57 -13.71 -10.53
C ASP A 194 -13.37 -15.16 -10.05
N LEU A 195 -12.11 -15.61 -9.90
CA LEU A 195 -11.77 -17.00 -9.60
C LEU A 195 -11.17 -17.17 -8.21
N ALA A 196 -11.45 -18.31 -7.59
CA ALA A 196 -10.76 -18.77 -6.39
C ALA A 196 -10.15 -20.14 -6.63
N ALA A 197 -8.91 -20.37 -6.18
CA ALA A 197 -8.33 -21.71 -6.21
C ALA A 197 -9.13 -22.66 -5.32
N ILE A 198 -9.27 -23.91 -5.76
CA ILE A 198 -10.00 -24.93 -4.98
C ILE A 198 -9.29 -25.24 -3.66
N ASP A 199 -7.97 -25.42 -3.70
CA ASP A 199 -7.16 -25.62 -2.50
C ASP A 199 -6.74 -24.27 -1.90
N LYS A 200 -7.49 -23.84 -0.86
CA LYS A 200 -7.26 -22.59 -0.15
C LYS A 200 -5.89 -22.47 0.53
N LYS A 201 -5.16 -23.58 0.72
CA LYS A 201 -3.82 -23.59 1.32
C LYS A 201 -2.69 -23.58 0.30
N SER A 202 -3.02 -23.66 -0.99
CA SER A 202 -2.01 -23.68 -2.06
C SER A 202 -1.36 -22.31 -2.27
N ASP A 203 -0.14 -22.31 -2.82
CA ASP A 203 0.51 -21.06 -3.26
C ASP A 203 -0.34 -20.32 -4.30
N ASN A 204 -1.07 -21.05 -5.15
CA ASN A 204 -1.98 -20.46 -6.14
C ASN A 204 -3.13 -19.72 -5.44
N ALA A 205 -3.74 -20.30 -4.38
CA ALA A 205 -4.77 -19.60 -3.62
C ALA A 205 -4.27 -18.28 -3.04
N ARG A 206 -3.06 -18.27 -2.48
CA ARG A 206 -2.45 -17.04 -1.96
C ARG A 206 -2.23 -15.99 -3.05
N ASN A 207 -1.56 -16.36 -4.14
CA ASN A 207 -1.27 -15.41 -5.23
C ASN A 207 -2.55 -14.87 -5.90
N ILE A 208 -3.56 -15.72 -6.10
CA ILE A 208 -4.85 -15.29 -6.66
C ILE A 208 -5.56 -14.35 -5.68
N LYS A 209 -5.54 -14.65 -4.38
CA LYS A 209 -6.14 -13.78 -3.36
C LYS A 209 -5.46 -12.41 -3.35
N ASP A 210 -4.13 -12.38 -3.29
CA ASP A 210 -3.35 -11.13 -3.26
C ASP A 210 -3.70 -10.24 -4.48
N TYR A 211 -3.73 -10.83 -5.68
CA TYR A 211 -4.14 -10.13 -6.91
C TYR A 211 -5.59 -9.64 -6.85
N ARG A 212 -6.52 -10.47 -6.38
CA ARG A 212 -7.94 -10.10 -6.24
C ARG A 212 -8.13 -8.93 -5.30
N THR A 213 -7.49 -9.00 -4.12
CA THR A 213 -7.53 -7.94 -3.11
C THR A 213 -7.02 -6.63 -3.70
N TRP A 214 -5.90 -6.64 -4.41
CA TRP A 214 -5.41 -5.45 -5.12
C TRP A 214 -6.41 -4.95 -6.15
N PHE A 215 -6.84 -5.81 -7.07
CA PHE A 215 -7.69 -5.41 -8.20
C PHE A 215 -9.05 -4.83 -7.76
N SER A 216 -9.60 -5.33 -6.66
CA SER A 216 -10.89 -4.84 -6.12
C SER A 216 -10.78 -3.53 -5.36
N ASN A 217 -9.58 -3.09 -4.96
CA ASN A 217 -9.35 -1.89 -4.14
C ASN A 217 -8.43 -0.85 -4.81
N ARG A 218 -8.08 -1.04 -6.08
CA ARG A 218 -7.35 -0.06 -6.89
C ARG A 218 -8.24 1.04 -7.43
#